data_AF-A0A640C3G5-F1
#
_entry.id   AF-A0A640C3G5-F1
#
_cell.length_a   1.000
_cell.length_b   1.000
_cell.length_c   1.000
_cell.angle_alpha   90.00
_cell.angle_beta   90.00
_cell.angle_gamma   90.00
#
_symmetry.space_group_name_H-M   'P 1'
#
loop_
_entity.id
_entity.type
_entity.pdbx_description
1 polymer ?
#
loop_
_entity_poly.entity_id
_entity_poly.type
_entity_poly.pdbx_seq_one_letter_code
_entity_poly.pdbx_strand_id
1 'polypeptide(L)'
;MRISSEIVNQFITLFSEFEDLLSCNFAKIEIAQVAPQLPKPPVTQVSVNIRSDNINSLNEREYKNFYQKLAFELLEEDENNLNIYALFTQAMWGKIRCLPECNNEKITKIRKPDADIIRILLSDKENDIEHIKCFMHELILNPFWIEGVQLFCDFLEKKKKNKQLDILIILTSDFISKFDTIELLRFQNGDFICKEEVYKYFVKSKENKKSFFSSKKTDKEHTLQDFEQMLMNIDKENFNNSIMNNINSLLDM
;
A
#
# COMPACT_ATOMS: atom_id res chain seq x y z
N MET A 1 -4.60 32.00 -35.06
CA MET A 1 -4.16 31.47 -36.38
C MET A 1 -5.39 30.85 -37.03
N ARG A 2 -6.01 31.50 -38.02
CA ARG A 2 -7.19 30.94 -38.72
C ARG A 2 -6.67 29.95 -39.75
N ILE A 3 -6.93 28.66 -39.54
CA ILE A 3 -6.60 27.63 -40.52
C ILE A 3 -7.47 27.88 -41.76
N SER A 4 -6.87 27.91 -42.95
CA SER A 4 -7.61 28.11 -44.20
C SER A 4 -8.61 26.96 -44.38
N SER A 5 -9.86 27.28 -44.74
CA SER A 5 -10.90 26.28 -45.02
C SER A 5 -10.49 25.28 -46.10
N GLU A 6 -9.58 25.68 -46.97
CA GLU A 6 -9.01 24.86 -48.04
C GLU A 6 -8.17 23.70 -47.48
N ILE A 7 -7.42 23.93 -46.41
CA ILE A 7 -6.61 22.90 -45.72
C ILE A 7 -7.53 21.91 -45.01
N VAL A 8 -8.62 22.40 -44.41
CA VAL A 8 -9.61 21.55 -43.74
C VAL A 8 -10.29 20.62 -44.74
N ASN A 9 -10.66 21.14 -45.91
CA ASN A 9 -11.29 20.33 -46.95
C ASN A 9 -10.31 19.29 -47.53
N GLN A 10 -9.05 19.65 -47.75
CA GLN A 10 -8.01 18.69 -48.17
C GLN A 10 -7.83 17.57 -47.15
N PHE A 11 -7.82 17.91 -45.85
CA PHE A 11 -7.71 16.92 -44.79
C PHE A 11 -8.91 15.98 -44.75
N ILE A 12 -10.14 16.49 -44.91
CA ILE A 12 -11.37 15.67 -44.93
C ILE A 12 -11.33 14.68 -46.10
N THR A 13 -10.94 15.12 -47.29
CA THR A 13 -10.84 14.23 -48.47
C THR A 13 -9.83 13.12 -48.23
N LEU A 14 -8.63 13.46 -47.74
CA LEU A 14 -7.56 12.49 -47.50
C LEU A 14 -7.92 11.50 -46.38
N PHE A 15 -8.68 11.97 -45.39
CA PHE A 15 -9.19 11.12 -44.31
C PHE A 15 -10.27 10.15 -44.79
N SER A 16 -11.12 10.56 -45.73
CA SER A 16 -12.11 9.67 -46.36
C SER A 16 -11.46 8.60 -47.23
N GLU A 17 -10.43 8.95 -48.01
CA GLU A 17 -9.66 7.96 -48.78
C GLU A 17 -8.98 6.91 -47.88
N PHE A 18 -8.54 7.34 -46.69
CA PHE A 18 -7.94 6.45 -45.69
C PHE A 18 -8.98 5.52 -45.03
N GLU A 19 -10.20 6.01 -44.82
CA GLU A 19 -11.35 5.24 -44.33
C GLU A 19 -11.69 4.09 -45.28
N ASP A 20 -11.74 4.39 -46.58
CA ASP A 20 -12.00 3.40 -47.64
C ASP A 20 -10.86 2.35 -47.73
N LEU A 21 -9.61 2.79 -47.64
CA LEU A 21 -8.44 1.91 -47.72
C LEU A 21 -8.36 0.92 -46.55
N LEU A 22 -8.83 1.31 -45.37
CA LEU A 22 -8.84 0.48 -44.17
C LEU A 22 -10.14 -0.30 -43.96
N SER A 23 -11.16 -0.08 -44.82
CA SER A 23 -12.48 -0.73 -44.70
C SER A 23 -13.09 -0.59 -43.30
N CYS A 24 -12.86 0.53 -42.62
CA CYS A 24 -13.34 0.80 -41.26
C CYS A 24 -13.91 2.20 -41.17
N ASN A 25 -14.99 2.40 -40.40
CA ASN A 25 -15.60 3.71 -40.26
C ASN A 25 -15.01 4.47 -39.06
N PHE A 26 -14.51 5.68 -39.29
CA PHE A 26 -14.01 6.54 -38.22
C PHE A 26 -15.12 7.41 -37.64
N ALA A 27 -15.11 7.61 -36.31
CA ALA A 27 -16.06 8.50 -35.66
C ALA A 27 -15.77 9.95 -36.04
N LYS A 28 -16.65 10.56 -36.84
CA LYS A 28 -16.58 11.97 -37.24
C LYS A 28 -17.01 12.85 -36.08
N ILE A 29 -16.10 13.67 -35.56
CA ILE A 29 -16.39 14.63 -34.50
C ILE A 29 -16.78 15.95 -35.15
N GLU A 30 -18.08 16.26 -35.13
CA GLU A 30 -18.59 17.56 -35.56
C GLU A 30 -18.29 18.60 -34.48
N ILE A 31 -17.36 19.52 -34.76
CA ILE A 31 -17.05 20.64 -33.88
C ILE A 31 -18.06 21.75 -34.15
N ALA A 32 -19.22 21.70 -33.49
CA ALA A 32 -20.16 22.81 -33.47
C ALA A 32 -19.61 23.96 -32.61
N GLN A 33 -19.57 25.17 -33.17
CA GLN A 33 -19.13 26.38 -32.49
C GLN A 33 -20.22 26.91 -31.54
N VAL A 34 -19.85 27.10 -30.25
CA VAL A 34 -20.40 28.00 -29.19
C VAL A 34 -21.61 27.53 -28.32
N ALA A 35 -21.27 27.06 -27.08
CA ALA A 35 -21.79 27.27 -25.69
C ALA A 35 -23.26 27.72 -25.37
N PRO A 36 -23.85 27.44 -24.15
CA PRO A 36 -23.18 27.23 -22.85
C PRO A 36 -23.67 26.11 -21.89
N GLN A 37 -22.69 25.54 -21.18
CA GLN A 37 -22.60 25.03 -19.80
C GLN A 37 -23.70 24.15 -19.16
N LEU A 38 -23.28 22.93 -18.76
CA LEU A 38 -23.63 22.29 -17.48
C LEU A 38 -22.39 21.51 -16.95
N PRO A 39 -21.99 21.62 -15.66
CA PRO A 39 -20.71 21.09 -15.18
C PRO A 39 -20.84 19.67 -14.60
N LYS A 40 -19.89 18.78 -14.96
CA LYS A 40 -19.51 17.54 -14.24
C LYS A 40 -18.10 17.10 -14.71
N PRO A 41 -17.35 16.33 -13.89
CA PRO A 41 -16.00 16.64 -13.41
C PRO A 41 -14.87 16.33 -14.41
N PRO A 42 -13.65 16.89 -14.21
CA PRO A 42 -12.52 16.63 -15.08
C PRO A 42 -11.89 15.29 -14.71
N VAL A 43 -12.41 14.18 -15.23
CA VAL A 43 -11.57 12.99 -15.35
C VAL A 43 -10.71 13.21 -16.58
N THR A 44 -9.54 13.81 -16.38
CA THR A 44 -8.48 13.76 -17.36
C THR A 44 -8.07 12.29 -17.48
N GLN A 45 -8.67 11.58 -18.44
CA GLN A 45 -8.15 10.28 -18.85
C GLN A 45 -6.79 10.54 -19.49
N VAL A 46 -5.74 10.44 -18.67
CA VAL A 46 -4.36 10.43 -19.16
C VAL A 46 -4.15 9.05 -19.79
N SER A 47 -4.40 8.99 -21.10
CA SER A 47 -3.84 7.93 -21.94
C SER A 47 -2.31 8.06 -21.87
N VAL A 48 -1.70 7.28 -20.98
CA VAL A 48 -0.25 7.15 -20.92
C VAL A 48 0.14 6.29 -22.10
N ASN A 49 0.50 6.93 -23.22
CA ASN A 49 1.17 6.26 -24.32
C ASN A 49 2.60 5.96 -23.86
N ILE A 50 2.83 4.77 -23.31
CA ILE A 50 4.15 4.34 -22.83
C ILE A 50 5.04 4.10 -24.06
N ARG A 51 5.69 5.17 -24.54
CA ARG A 51 6.65 5.13 -25.65
C ARG A 51 8.11 4.96 -25.19
N SER A 52 8.35 4.76 -23.89
CA SER A 52 9.72 4.69 -23.35
C SER A 52 10.11 3.26 -22.99
N ASP A 53 11.10 2.73 -23.72
CA ASP A 53 11.72 1.42 -23.44
C ASP A 53 12.56 1.40 -22.13
N ASN A 54 12.65 2.52 -21.40
CA ASN A 54 13.46 2.65 -20.20
C ASN A 54 12.67 3.27 -19.03
N ILE A 55 12.44 2.50 -17.96
CA ILE A 55 11.75 2.96 -16.74
C ILE A 55 12.46 4.16 -16.10
N ASN A 56 13.77 4.30 -16.30
CA ASN A 56 14.55 5.40 -15.75
C ASN A 56 14.30 6.74 -16.47
N SER A 57 13.78 6.74 -17.70
CA SER A 57 13.45 7.97 -18.43
C SER A 57 12.07 8.55 -18.07
N LEU A 58 11.24 7.81 -17.33
CA LEU A 58 9.91 8.26 -16.92
C LEU A 58 10.01 9.42 -15.93
N ASN A 59 9.17 10.43 -16.11
CA ASN A 59 9.00 11.47 -15.11
C ASN A 59 8.34 10.89 -13.84
N GLU A 60 8.40 11.59 -12.70
CA GLU A 60 7.86 11.05 -11.43
C GLU A 60 6.39 10.66 -11.53
N ARG A 61 5.57 11.47 -12.22
CA ARG A 61 4.14 11.22 -12.38
C ARG A 61 3.86 9.99 -13.25
N GLU A 62 4.57 9.86 -14.36
CA GLU A 62 4.49 8.73 -15.29
C GLU A 62 4.97 7.45 -14.62
N TYR A 63 6.06 7.52 -13.87
CA TYR A 63 6.59 6.41 -13.08
C TYR A 63 5.52 5.92 -12.08
N LYS A 64 4.94 6.83 -11.29
CA LYS A 64 3.84 6.48 -10.36
C LYS A 64 2.67 5.84 -11.07
N ASN A 65 2.18 6.47 -12.14
CA ASN A 65 1.03 5.98 -12.90
C ASN A 65 1.29 4.62 -13.55
N PHE A 66 2.51 4.38 -14.04
CA PHE A 66 2.91 3.11 -14.65
C PHE A 66 2.82 1.96 -13.65
N TYR A 67 3.50 2.07 -12.50
CA TYR A 67 3.48 1.04 -11.47
C TYR A 67 2.09 0.88 -10.84
N GLN A 68 1.32 1.96 -10.71
CA GLN A 68 -0.06 1.90 -10.23
C GLN A 68 -0.95 1.10 -11.19
N LYS A 69 -0.90 1.40 -12.50
CA LYS A 69 -1.69 0.68 -13.50
C LYS A 69 -1.34 -0.80 -13.53
N LEU A 70 -0.05 -1.12 -13.53
CA LEU A 70 0.42 -2.50 -13.52
C LEU A 70 -0.04 -3.26 -12.26
N ALA A 71 0.02 -2.61 -11.09
CA ALA A 71 -0.50 -3.19 -9.85
C ALA A 71 -2.02 -3.44 -9.92
N PHE A 72 -2.78 -2.54 -10.55
CA PHE A 72 -4.24 -2.67 -10.68
C PHE A 72 -4.64 -3.75 -11.67
N GLU A 73 -3.96 -3.85 -12.81
CA GLU A 73 -4.16 -4.92 -13.79
C GLU A 73 -3.89 -6.29 -13.16
N LEU A 74 -2.75 -6.45 -12.46
CA LEU A 74 -2.42 -7.70 -11.77
C LEU A 74 -3.39 -8.05 -10.65
N LEU A 75 -3.98 -7.05 -9.98
CA LEU A 75 -4.98 -7.27 -8.94
C LEU A 75 -6.32 -7.74 -9.51
N GLU A 76 -6.67 -7.33 -10.73
CA GLU A 76 -7.84 -7.85 -11.45
C GLU A 76 -7.64 -9.28 -11.93
N GLU A 77 -6.40 -9.65 -12.29
CA GLU A 77 -6.06 -11.01 -12.74
C GLU A 77 -5.93 -12.00 -11.57
N ASP A 78 -5.16 -11.66 -10.53
CA ASP A 78 -4.93 -12.50 -9.35
C ASP A 78 -4.76 -11.66 -8.08
N GLU A 79 -5.82 -11.62 -7.28
CA GLU A 79 -5.85 -10.91 -5.99
C GLU A 79 -4.81 -11.44 -4.98
N ASN A 80 -4.34 -12.68 -5.12
CA ASN A 80 -3.37 -13.29 -4.21
C ASN A 80 -1.93 -13.04 -4.62
N ASN A 81 -1.69 -12.36 -5.74
CA ASN A 81 -0.36 -12.09 -6.23
C ASN A 81 0.39 -11.10 -5.33
N LEU A 82 1.42 -11.60 -4.68
CA LEU A 82 2.25 -10.84 -3.75
C LEU A 82 3.04 -9.70 -4.42
N ASN A 83 3.31 -9.82 -5.72
CA ASN A 83 4.04 -8.80 -6.47
C ASN A 83 3.26 -7.48 -6.57
N ILE A 84 1.93 -7.50 -6.44
CA ILE A 84 1.10 -6.29 -6.47
C ILE A 84 1.55 -5.30 -5.39
N TYR A 85 1.84 -5.79 -4.18
CA TYR A 85 2.26 -4.97 -3.04
C TYR A 85 3.69 -4.44 -3.23
N ALA A 86 4.55 -5.20 -3.90
CA ALA A 86 5.87 -4.73 -4.30
C ALA A 86 5.76 -3.60 -5.34
N LEU A 87 4.92 -3.75 -6.36
CA LEU A 87 4.69 -2.72 -7.38
C LEU A 87 4.03 -1.46 -6.79
N PHE A 88 3.06 -1.64 -5.91
CA PHE A 88 2.42 -0.56 -5.17
C PHE A 88 3.44 0.27 -4.36
N THR A 89 4.33 -0.39 -3.60
CA THR A 89 5.37 0.32 -2.84
C THR A 89 6.42 0.96 -3.73
N GLN A 90 6.70 0.40 -4.92
CA GLN A 90 7.49 1.10 -5.94
C GLN A 90 6.79 2.38 -6.43
N ALA A 91 5.49 2.33 -6.73
CA ALA A 91 4.72 3.52 -7.10
C ALA A 91 4.75 4.58 -5.97
N MET A 92 4.66 4.15 -4.72
CA MET A 92 4.60 5.06 -3.57
C MET A 92 5.97 5.69 -3.23
N TRP A 93 7.02 4.87 -3.15
CA TRP A 93 8.32 5.25 -2.57
C TRP A 93 9.52 5.08 -3.50
N GLY A 94 9.37 4.49 -4.69
CA GLY A 94 10.48 4.07 -5.55
C GLY A 94 11.42 5.22 -6.01
N LYS A 95 10.89 6.43 -6.14
CA LYS A 95 11.67 7.64 -6.49
C LYS A 95 12.06 8.50 -5.29
N ILE A 96 11.56 8.21 -4.08
CA ILE A 96 11.86 9.02 -2.89
C ILE A 96 13.28 8.70 -2.41
N ARG A 97 14.17 9.70 -2.50
CA ARG A 97 15.58 9.58 -2.07
C ARG A 97 15.88 10.34 -0.78
N CYS A 98 15.12 11.39 -0.50
CA CYS A 98 15.31 12.27 0.64
C CYS A 98 13.97 12.51 1.34
N LEU A 99 14.04 12.84 2.64
CA LEU A 99 12.90 13.32 3.40
C LEU A 99 12.45 14.71 2.93
N PRO A 100 11.18 15.07 3.12
CA PRO A 100 10.68 16.39 2.78
C PRO A 100 11.34 17.49 3.61
N GLU A 101 11.52 18.65 3.00
CA GLU A 101 12.04 19.83 3.70
C GLU A 101 11.12 20.23 4.86
N CYS A 102 11.73 20.55 6.00
CA CYS A 102 11.04 20.97 7.21
C CYS A 102 11.61 22.29 7.75
N ASN A 103 10.80 22.98 8.56
CA ASN A 103 11.27 24.11 9.34
C ASN A 103 12.08 23.64 10.59
N ASN A 104 12.51 24.59 11.43
CA ASN A 104 13.25 24.30 12.65
C ASN A 104 12.47 23.43 13.65
N GLU A 105 11.13 23.46 13.61
CA GLU A 105 10.23 22.67 14.44
C GLU A 105 9.89 21.30 13.83
N LYS A 106 10.59 20.89 12.76
CA LYS A 106 10.36 19.65 12.01
C LYS A 106 8.99 19.56 11.33
N ILE A 107 8.31 20.69 11.14
CA ILE A 107 7.06 20.81 10.40
C ILE A 107 7.36 20.93 8.91
N THR A 108 6.73 20.06 8.12
CA THR A 108 6.83 20.00 6.66
C THR A 108 5.69 20.78 6.00
N LYS A 109 5.83 21.04 4.69
CA LYS A 109 4.75 21.62 3.87
C LYS A 109 3.69 20.59 3.45
N ILE A 110 3.86 19.32 3.86
CA ILE A 110 2.96 18.23 3.45
C ILE A 110 1.69 18.30 4.27
N ARG A 111 0.54 18.26 3.59
CA ARG A 111 -0.77 18.16 4.24
C ARG A 111 -1.04 16.72 4.64
N LYS A 112 -1.65 16.54 5.80
CA LYS A 112 -2.22 15.27 6.21
C LYS A 112 -3.49 15.00 5.38
N PRO A 113 -3.77 13.75 4.99
CA PRO A 113 -5.04 13.41 4.33
C PRO A 113 -6.26 13.79 5.17
N ASP A 114 -7.33 14.20 4.49
CA ASP A 114 -8.56 14.68 5.12
C ASP A 114 -9.30 13.54 5.86
N ALA A 115 -10.01 13.91 6.93
CA ALA A 115 -10.78 12.96 7.73
C ALA A 115 -11.85 12.22 6.91
N ASP A 116 -12.37 12.83 5.84
CA ASP A 116 -13.33 12.20 4.93
C ASP A 116 -12.71 11.02 4.16
N ILE A 117 -11.46 11.14 3.73
CA ILE A 117 -10.72 10.05 3.06
C ILE A 117 -10.55 8.89 4.02
N ILE A 118 -10.14 9.17 5.27
CA ILE A 118 -9.99 8.17 6.32
C ILE A 118 -11.32 7.45 6.57
N ARG A 119 -12.44 8.18 6.63
CA ARG A 119 -13.78 7.59 6.80
C ARG A 119 -14.14 6.68 5.62
N ILE A 120 -13.82 7.07 4.39
CA ILE A 120 -14.10 6.25 3.20
C ILE A 120 -13.27 4.97 3.24
N LEU A 121 -11.99 5.05 3.61
CA LEU A 121 -11.11 3.88 3.71
C LEU A 121 -11.52 2.92 4.85
N LEU A 122 -12.05 3.43 5.95
CA LEU A 122 -12.57 2.62 7.05
C LEU A 122 -13.98 2.08 6.83
N SER A 123 -14.70 2.59 5.83
CA SER A 123 -16.04 2.10 5.52
C SER A 123 -15.98 0.69 4.95
N ASP A 124 -16.85 -0.19 5.42
CA ASP A 124 -16.92 -1.56 4.92
C ASP A 124 -17.50 -1.57 3.50
N LYS A 125 -16.70 -1.98 2.53
CA LYS A 125 -17.12 -2.22 1.15
C LYS A 125 -17.31 -3.71 0.90
N GLU A 126 -18.29 -4.05 0.05
CA GLU A 126 -18.55 -5.44 -0.34
C GLU A 126 -17.46 -6.01 -1.27
N ASN A 127 -16.83 -5.15 -2.06
CA ASN A 127 -15.78 -5.55 -3.01
C ASN A 127 -14.39 -5.26 -2.45
N ASP A 128 -13.69 -6.32 -2.04
CA ASP A 128 -12.35 -6.26 -1.47
C ASP A 128 -11.30 -5.74 -2.46
N ILE A 129 -11.37 -6.15 -3.73
CA ILE A 129 -10.45 -5.70 -4.78
C ILE A 129 -10.54 -4.19 -4.97
N GLU A 130 -11.76 -3.67 -5.09
CA GLU A 130 -11.97 -2.24 -5.27
C GLU A 130 -11.54 -1.44 -4.02
N HIS A 131 -11.73 -2.02 -2.83
CA HIS A 131 -11.27 -1.43 -1.59
C HIS A 131 -9.74 -1.38 -1.52
N ILE A 132 -9.06 -2.46 -1.92
CA ILE A 132 -7.59 -2.51 -2.06
C ILE A 132 -7.11 -1.44 -3.04
N LYS A 133 -7.75 -1.29 -4.22
CA LYS A 133 -7.39 -0.24 -5.18
C LYS A 133 -7.55 1.16 -4.60
N CYS A 134 -8.62 1.39 -3.84
CA CYS A 134 -8.84 2.66 -3.14
C CYS A 134 -7.70 2.96 -2.15
N PHE A 135 -7.34 1.99 -1.30
CA PHE A 135 -6.20 2.13 -0.38
C PHE A 135 -4.91 2.45 -1.13
N MET A 136 -4.59 1.66 -2.15
CA MET A 136 -3.37 1.85 -2.94
C MET A 136 -3.33 3.23 -3.61
N HIS A 137 -4.44 3.67 -4.20
CA HIS A 137 -4.52 4.97 -4.85
C HIS A 137 -4.23 6.12 -3.88
N GLU A 138 -4.93 6.15 -2.74
CA GLU A 138 -4.78 7.20 -1.74
C GLU A 138 -3.38 7.24 -1.14
N LEU A 139 -2.77 6.08 -0.91
CA LEU A 139 -1.42 5.99 -0.37
C LEU A 139 -0.35 6.41 -1.40
N ILE A 140 -0.51 6.10 -2.69
CA ILE A 140 0.41 6.59 -3.74
C ILE A 140 0.40 8.12 -3.84
N LEU A 141 -0.77 8.73 -3.65
CA LEU A 141 -0.93 10.18 -3.60
C LEU A 141 -0.31 10.78 -2.32
N ASN A 142 -0.38 10.05 -1.21
CA ASN A 142 0.07 10.50 0.11
C ASN A 142 1.19 9.60 0.67
N PRO A 143 2.39 9.59 0.08
CA PRO A 143 3.44 8.61 0.38
C PRO A 143 4.01 8.71 1.81
N PHE A 144 3.86 9.86 2.48
CA PHE A 144 4.32 10.03 3.86
C PHE A 144 3.21 9.76 4.89
N TRP A 145 2.01 9.36 4.49
CA TRP A 145 0.96 9.00 5.43
C TRP A 145 1.12 7.55 5.92
N ILE A 146 2.09 7.34 6.83
CA ILE A 146 2.45 6.00 7.33
C ILE A 146 1.31 5.39 8.16
N GLU A 147 0.57 6.21 8.90
CA GLU A 147 -0.67 5.79 9.58
C GLU A 147 -1.65 5.13 8.60
N GLY A 148 -1.78 5.65 7.38
CA GLY A 148 -2.66 5.06 6.35
C GLY A 148 -2.19 3.69 5.89
N VAL A 149 -0.88 3.43 5.88
CA VAL A 149 -0.33 2.10 5.58
C VAL A 149 -0.66 1.11 6.70
N GLN A 150 -0.66 1.56 7.96
CA GLN A 150 -1.12 0.74 9.08
C GLN A 150 -2.61 0.41 8.94
N LEU A 151 -3.47 1.39 8.61
CA LEU A 151 -4.89 1.14 8.33
C LEU A 151 -5.08 0.11 7.21
N PHE A 152 -4.24 0.15 6.19
CA PHE A 152 -4.29 -0.84 5.11
C PHE A 152 -3.85 -2.23 5.60
N CYS A 153 -2.84 -2.32 6.47
CA CYS A 153 -2.48 -3.57 7.13
C CYS A 153 -3.66 -4.14 7.95
N ASP A 154 -4.30 -3.31 8.77
CA ASP A 154 -5.45 -3.72 9.60
C ASP A 154 -6.61 -4.25 8.73
N PHE A 155 -6.84 -3.61 7.58
CA PHE A 155 -7.80 -4.09 6.58
C PHE A 155 -7.42 -5.48 6.04
N LEU A 156 -6.16 -5.69 5.64
CA LEU A 156 -5.70 -6.98 5.14
C LEU A 156 -5.81 -8.08 6.21
N GLU A 157 -5.52 -7.75 7.46
CA GLU A 157 -5.69 -8.65 8.59
C GLU A 157 -7.17 -9.05 8.79
N LYS A 158 -8.09 -8.06 8.78
CA LYS A 158 -9.55 -8.30 8.85
C LYS A 158 -10.04 -9.23 7.73
N LYS A 159 -9.46 -9.09 6.52
CA LYS A 159 -9.76 -9.93 5.35
C LYS A 159 -8.95 -11.23 5.29
N LYS A 160 -8.15 -11.54 6.33
CA LYS A 160 -7.32 -12.76 6.45
C LYS A 160 -6.27 -12.91 5.33
N LYS A 161 -5.81 -11.79 4.74
CA LYS A 161 -4.77 -11.74 3.70
C LYS A 161 -3.37 -11.66 4.31
N ASN A 162 -3.00 -12.67 5.09
CA ASN A 162 -1.80 -12.65 5.95
C ASN A 162 -0.49 -12.52 5.15
N LYS A 163 -0.37 -13.16 3.99
CA LYS A 163 0.85 -13.09 3.16
C LYS A 163 1.08 -11.69 2.59
N GLN A 164 0.00 -11.04 2.17
CA GLN A 164 0.00 -9.67 1.66
C GLN A 164 0.35 -8.68 2.78
N LEU A 165 -0.26 -8.87 3.95
CA LEU A 165 0.05 -8.14 5.17
C LEU A 165 1.55 -8.24 5.52
N ASP A 166 2.10 -9.45 5.53
CA ASP A 166 3.51 -9.69 5.84
C ASP A 166 4.45 -8.91 4.91
N ILE A 167 4.18 -8.95 3.61
CA ILE A 167 4.99 -8.24 2.62
C ILE A 167 4.88 -6.74 2.79
N LEU A 168 3.66 -6.22 3.01
CA LEU A 168 3.47 -4.78 3.19
C LEU A 168 4.20 -4.29 4.46
N ILE A 169 4.16 -5.06 5.55
CA ILE A 169 4.91 -4.75 6.77
C ILE A 169 6.41 -4.70 6.51
N ILE A 170 6.96 -5.70 5.81
CA ILE A 170 8.41 -5.77 5.50
C ILE A 170 8.82 -4.56 4.65
N LEU A 171 8.10 -4.30 3.56
CA LEU A 171 8.42 -3.19 2.64
C LEU A 171 8.29 -1.82 3.31
N THR A 172 7.32 -1.66 4.21
CA THR A 172 7.13 -0.42 5.00
C THR A 172 8.25 -0.26 6.02
N SER A 173 8.60 -1.32 6.73
CA SER A 173 9.72 -1.34 7.67
C SER A 173 11.04 -0.97 6.96
N ASP A 174 11.26 -1.51 5.76
CA ASP A 174 12.43 -1.18 4.93
C ASP A 174 12.43 0.29 4.47
N PHE A 175 11.28 0.88 4.18
CA PHE A 175 11.20 2.31 3.86
C PHE A 175 11.50 3.19 5.08
N ILE A 176 10.87 2.92 6.22
CA ILE A 176 11.08 3.68 7.46
C ILE A 176 12.54 3.59 7.90
N SER A 177 13.14 2.40 7.83
CA SER A 177 14.55 2.16 8.22
C SER A 177 15.57 2.89 7.35
N LYS A 178 15.18 3.40 6.16
CA LYS A 178 16.09 4.22 5.33
C LYS A 178 16.30 5.63 5.88
N PHE A 179 15.43 6.07 6.79
CA PHE A 179 15.37 7.45 7.22
C PHE A 179 15.30 7.56 8.75
N ASP A 180 16.46 7.72 9.39
CA ASP A 180 16.60 7.76 10.86
C ASP A 180 15.76 8.84 11.56
N THR A 181 15.30 9.86 10.83
CA THR A 181 14.61 11.04 11.40
C THR A 181 13.14 11.15 11.00
N ILE A 182 12.57 10.12 10.36
CA ILE A 182 11.19 10.15 9.87
C ILE A 182 10.16 10.33 11.00
N GLU A 183 10.44 9.78 12.20
CA GLU A 183 9.59 9.91 13.39
C GLU A 183 9.53 11.35 13.94
N LEU A 184 10.54 12.17 13.66
CA LEU A 184 10.60 13.55 14.15
C LEU A 184 9.79 14.49 13.27
N LEU A 185 9.46 14.08 12.03
CA LEU A 185 8.79 14.94 11.07
C LEU A 185 7.29 15.08 11.38
N ARG A 186 6.78 16.26 11.06
CA ARG A 186 5.38 16.62 11.24
C ARG A 186 4.76 17.10 9.93
N PHE A 187 3.48 16.80 9.74
CA PHE A 187 2.64 17.41 8.72
C PHE A 187 2.43 18.90 9.00
N GLN A 188 1.88 19.62 8.02
CA GLN A 188 1.58 21.04 8.12
C GLN A 188 0.68 21.40 9.31
N ASN A 189 -0.19 20.48 9.75
CA ASN A 189 -1.07 20.66 10.90
C ASN A 189 -0.38 20.36 12.26
N GLY A 190 0.90 19.98 12.26
CA GLY A 190 1.68 19.66 13.46
C GLY A 190 1.62 18.19 13.90
N ASP A 191 0.76 17.37 13.28
CA ASP A 191 0.71 15.93 13.54
C ASP A 191 2.00 15.24 13.08
N PHE A 192 2.44 14.21 13.79
CA PHE A 192 3.58 13.41 13.36
C PHE A 192 3.29 12.66 12.04
N ILE A 193 4.30 12.60 11.18
CA ILE A 193 4.30 11.78 9.95
C ILE A 193 4.27 10.29 10.31
N CYS A 194 5.06 9.91 11.31
CA CYS A 194 5.11 8.56 11.86
C CYS A 194 5.06 8.67 13.39
N LYS A 195 3.92 8.31 14.00
CA LYS A 195 3.81 8.25 15.45
C LYS A 195 4.59 7.05 16.00
N GLU A 196 4.97 7.13 17.26
CA GLU A 196 5.76 6.10 17.94
C GLU A 196 5.06 4.73 17.93
N GLU A 197 3.73 4.68 18.07
CA GLU A 197 2.99 3.41 18.04
C GLU A 197 3.04 2.77 16.64
N VAL A 198 2.91 3.59 15.61
CA VAL A 198 2.96 3.19 14.19
C VAL A 198 4.37 2.72 13.84
N TYR A 199 5.40 3.44 14.29
CA TYR A 199 6.78 3.03 14.09
C TYR A 199 7.05 1.67 14.74
N LYS A 200 6.64 1.50 16.01
CA LYS A 200 6.77 0.24 16.73
C LYS A 200 6.06 -0.91 16.01
N TYR A 201 4.89 -0.67 15.41
CA TYR A 201 4.16 -1.66 14.62
C TYR A 201 5.01 -2.23 13.47
N PHE A 202 5.70 -1.38 12.70
CA PHE A 202 6.52 -1.82 11.56
C PHE A 202 7.93 -2.30 11.94
N VAL A 203 8.55 -1.72 12.96
CA VAL A 203 9.94 -2.06 13.34
C VAL A 203 10.00 -3.33 14.20
N LYS A 204 9.14 -3.47 15.22
CA LYS A 204 9.12 -4.70 16.05
C LYS A 204 8.72 -5.93 15.25
N SER A 205 7.84 -5.77 14.26
CA SER A 205 7.43 -6.86 13.38
C SER A 205 8.57 -7.43 12.52
N LYS A 206 9.60 -6.62 12.22
CA LYS A 206 10.78 -7.06 11.47
C LYS A 206 11.73 -7.90 12.33
N GLU A 207 11.87 -7.59 13.62
CA GLU A 207 12.72 -8.35 14.55
C GLU A 207 12.19 -9.76 14.78
N ASN A 208 10.87 -9.91 14.93
CA ASN A 208 10.23 -11.22 15.10
C ASN A 208 10.22 -12.06 13.81
N LYS A 209 10.32 -11.44 12.62
CA LYS A 209 10.23 -12.12 11.30
C LYS A 209 11.58 -12.27 10.59
N LYS A 210 12.66 -11.64 11.05
CA LYS A 210 14.03 -11.94 10.58
C LYS A 210 14.41 -13.41 10.83
N SER A 211 13.76 -14.09 11.78
CA SER A 211 13.88 -15.54 11.97
C SER A 211 13.29 -16.35 10.80
N PHE A 212 12.31 -15.82 10.07
CA PHE A 212 11.63 -16.56 9.00
C PHE A 212 12.45 -16.70 7.71
N PHE A 213 13.37 -15.76 7.45
CA PHE A 213 14.32 -15.83 6.33
C PHE A 213 15.68 -16.42 6.74
N SER A 214 15.93 -16.64 8.03
CA SER A 214 17.08 -17.36 8.54
C SER A 214 16.70 -18.81 8.83
N SER A 215 17.08 -19.70 7.91
CA SER A 215 17.06 -21.16 8.05
C SER A 215 15.71 -21.84 8.30
N LYS A 216 15.27 -22.61 7.30
CA LYS A 216 14.51 -23.84 7.55
C LYS A 216 15.29 -24.71 8.56
N LYS A 217 14.76 -24.88 9.77
CA LYS A 217 14.84 -26.11 10.60
C LYS A 217 13.88 -25.99 11.80
N THR A 218 12.77 -26.72 11.69
CA THR A 218 12.01 -27.39 12.77
C THR A 218 11.49 -26.58 13.98
N ASP A 219 10.40 -25.82 13.80
CA ASP A 219 9.56 -25.29 14.90
C ASP A 219 8.36 -26.21 15.24
N LYS A 220 8.60 -27.51 15.35
CA LYS A 220 7.63 -28.45 15.97
C LYS A 220 8.14 -29.11 17.25
N GLU A 221 9.43 -29.03 17.55
CA GLU A 221 10.01 -29.58 18.79
C GLU A 221 9.99 -28.58 19.95
N HIS A 222 10.14 -27.27 19.68
CA HIS A 222 10.25 -26.28 20.75
C HIS A 222 8.93 -26.04 21.50
N THR A 223 7.78 -26.09 20.82
CA THR A 223 6.45 -25.97 21.45
C THR A 223 6.01 -27.25 22.16
N LEU A 224 6.52 -28.41 21.75
CA LEU A 224 6.27 -29.70 22.41
C LEU A 224 7.11 -29.85 23.68
N GLN A 225 8.37 -29.42 23.66
CA GLN A 225 9.22 -29.39 24.86
C GLN A 225 8.67 -28.44 25.93
N ASP A 226 8.21 -27.23 25.57
CA ASP A 226 7.61 -26.30 26.53
C ASP A 226 6.30 -26.85 27.15
N PHE A 227 5.50 -27.59 26.38
CA PHE A 227 4.28 -28.24 26.89
C PHE A 227 4.59 -29.45 27.80
N GLU A 228 5.58 -30.28 27.43
CA GLU A 228 6.03 -31.39 28.28
C GLU A 228 6.68 -30.90 29.57
N GLN A 229 7.46 -29.81 29.52
CA GLN A 229 8.01 -29.17 30.72
C GLN A 229 6.90 -28.59 31.60
N MET A 230 5.87 -27.99 30.99
CA MET A 230 4.70 -27.48 31.71
C MET A 230 3.90 -28.62 32.38
N LEU A 231 3.70 -29.76 31.71
CA LEU A 231 3.06 -30.95 32.28
C LEU A 231 3.88 -31.58 33.41
N MET A 232 5.20 -31.66 33.25
CA MET A 232 6.12 -32.17 34.29
C MET A 232 6.15 -31.26 35.53
N ASN A 233 5.96 -29.96 35.37
CA ASN A 233 5.85 -29.02 36.49
C ASN A 233 4.52 -29.16 37.24
N ILE A 234 3.41 -29.40 36.53
CA ILE A 234 2.10 -29.65 37.15
C ILE A 234 2.11 -30.95 37.97
N ASP A 235 2.74 -32.02 37.48
CA ASP A 235 2.86 -33.28 38.22
C ASP A 235 3.74 -33.13 39.48
N LYS A 236 4.82 -32.34 39.42
CA LYS A 236 5.66 -32.02 40.58
C LYS A 236 4.93 -31.18 41.63
N GLU A 237 4.13 -30.21 41.22
CA GLU A 237 3.32 -29.40 42.15
C GLU A 237 2.23 -30.25 42.84
N ASN A 238 1.62 -31.20 42.13
CA ASN A 238 0.67 -32.14 42.72
C ASN A 238 1.31 -33.18 43.64
N PHE A 239 2.56 -33.61 43.39
CA PHE A 239 3.30 -34.48 44.32
C PHE A 239 3.65 -33.77 45.64
N ASN A 240 4.02 -32.49 45.57
CA ASN A 240 4.39 -31.72 46.77
C ASN A 240 3.18 -31.30 47.62
N ASN A 241 1.99 -31.20 47.02
CA ASN A 241 0.71 -31.02 47.72
C ASN A 241 0.00 -32.34 48.06
N SER A 242 0.67 -33.47 47.88
CA SER A 242 0.12 -34.76 48.28
C SER A 242 -0.14 -34.78 49.79
N ILE A 243 -1.32 -35.27 50.14
CA ILE A 243 -1.82 -35.57 51.49
C ILE A 243 -0.73 -36.19 52.40
N MET A 244 0.28 -36.88 51.82
CA MET A 244 1.46 -37.42 52.50
C MET A 244 2.30 -36.38 53.27
N ASN A 245 2.50 -35.16 52.74
CA ASN A 245 3.27 -34.11 53.45
C ASN A 245 2.48 -33.54 54.64
N ASN A 246 1.14 -33.46 54.53
CA ASN A 246 0.28 -33.05 55.63
C ASN A 246 0.12 -34.16 56.70
N ILE A 247 0.31 -35.43 56.35
CA ILE A 247 0.32 -36.53 57.32
C ILE A 247 1.64 -36.58 58.09
N ASN A 248 2.78 -36.35 57.41
CA ASN A 248 4.08 -36.31 58.09
C ASN A 248 4.18 -35.13 59.06
N SER A 249 3.61 -33.96 58.73
CA SER A 249 3.58 -32.82 59.67
C SER A 249 2.68 -33.03 60.89
N LEU A 250 1.72 -33.96 60.82
CA LEU A 250 0.87 -34.37 61.95
C LEU A 250 1.47 -35.50 62.79
N LEU A 251 2.39 -36.29 62.23
CA LEU A 251 3.15 -37.33 62.96
C LEU A 251 4.39 -36.77 63.67
N ASP A 252 4.92 -35.63 63.20
CA ASP A 252 6.02 -34.90 63.84
C ASP A 252 5.54 -33.93 64.95
N MET A 253 4.31 -34.10 65.47
CA MET A 253 3.76 -33.36 66.62
C MET A 253 3.64 -34.24 67.87
#